data_AF-A0A944NWF4-F1
#
_entry.id   AF-A0A944NWF4-F1
#
_cell.length_a   1.000
_cell.length_b   1.000
_cell.length_c   1.000
_cell.angle_alpha   90.00
_cell.angle_beta   90.00
_cell.angle_gamma   90.00
#
_symmetry.space_group_name_H-M   'P 1'
#
loop_
_entity.id
_entity.type
_entity.pdbx_description
1 polymer ?
#
loop_
_entity_poly.entity_id
_entity_poly.type
_entity_poly.pdbx_seq_one_letter_code
_entity_poly.pdbx_strand_id
1 'polypeptide(L)' 'MSPKIGPVRLDGPVILAPMSGVTDMPFRRLVKRCGVGLVVSEMIASRAMVYAAKKTMKMASHCADE' A
#
# COMPACT_ATOMS: atom_id res chain seq x y z
N MET A 1 -16.82 -10.15 -8.25
CA MET A 1 -16.38 -11.20 -7.29
C MET A 1 -15.29 -10.59 -6.42
N SER A 2 -15.52 -10.47 -5.11
CA SER A 2 -14.63 -9.79 -4.16
C SER A 2 -13.70 -10.79 -3.44
N PRO A 3 -12.37 -10.63 -3.49
CA PRO A 3 -11.41 -11.51 -2.82
C PRO A 3 -11.56 -11.47 -1.29
N LYS A 4 -11.21 -12.59 -0.65
CA LYS A 4 -11.13 -12.72 0.81
C LYS A 4 -9.72 -13.19 1.20
N ILE A 5 -9.04 -12.43 2.05
CA ILE A 5 -7.70 -12.72 2.56
C ILE A 5 -7.84 -12.95 4.07
N GLY A 6 -7.86 -14.21 4.48
CA GLY A 6 -8.14 -14.58 5.88
C GLY A 6 -9.47 -13.97 6.36
N PRO A 7 -9.49 -13.17 7.44
CA PRO A 7 -10.71 -12.51 7.92
C PRO A 7 -11.09 -11.25 7.11
N VAL A 8 -10.22 -10.75 6.23
CA VAL A 8 -10.43 -9.49 5.50
C VAL A 8 -11.15 -9.76 4.18
N ARG A 9 -12.25 -9.04 3.92
CA ARG A 9 -12.91 -8.99 2.61
C ARG A 9 -12.51 -7.70 1.90
N LEU A 10 -12.19 -7.77 0.62
CA LEU A 10 -11.86 -6.60 -0.19
C LEU A 10 -13.09 -6.07 -0.93
N ASP A 11 -13.14 -4.77 -1.16
CA ASP A 11 -14.28 -4.13 -1.85
C ASP A 11 -14.27 -4.38 -3.37
N GLY A 12 -13.18 -4.90 -3.92
CA GLY A 12 -13.03 -5.17 -5.35
C GLY A 12 -11.98 -6.24 -5.68
N PRO A 13 -12.03 -6.83 -6.89
CA PRO A 13 -11.08 -7.86 -7.35
C PRO A 13 -9.71 -7.32 -7.75
N VAL A 14 -9.57 -6.01 -7.91
CA VAL A 14 -8.34 -5.37 -8.38
C VAL A 14 -7.50 -4.95 -7.19
N ILE A 15 -6.21 -5.25 -7.26
CA ILE A 15 -5.22 -4.92 -6.22
C ILE A 15 -4.04 -4.24 -6.91
N LEU A 16 -3.53 -3.15 -6.32
CA LEU A 16 -2.33 -2.48 -6.81
C LEU A 16 -1.07 -3.25 -6.37
N ALA A 17 -0.23 -3.64 -7.33
CA ALA A 17 1.04 -4.31 -7.05
C ALA A 17 2.08 -3.34 -6.45
N PRO A 18 2.93 -3.80 -5.52
CA PRO A 18 4.01 -2.98 -4.97
C PRO A 18 5.09 -2.71 -6.01
N MET A 19 5.47 -1.45 -6.19
CA MET A 19 6.51 -1.03 -7.14
C MET A 19 7.38 0.05 -6.50
N SER A 20 8.66 -0.25 -6.31
CA SER A 20 9.63 0.67 -5.68
C SER A 20 9.78 1.96 -6.51
N GLY A 21 9.64 3.11 -5.87
CA GLY A 21 9.67 4.43 -6.49
C GLY A 21 8.38 4.83 -7.21
N VAL A 22 7.34 3.98 -7.21
CA VAL A 22 6.08 4.22 -7.93
C VAL A 22 4.88 4.21 -6.99
N THR A 23 4.73 3.18 -6.15
CA THR A 23 3.58 3.06 -5.24
C THR A 23 3.74 3.87 -3.95
N ASP A 24 4.13 5.13 -4.10
CA ASP A 24 4.20 6.11 -3.03
C ASP A 24 2.80 6.55 -2.56
N MET A 25 2.72 7.27 -1.44
CA MET A 25 1.43 7.64 -0.85
C MET A 25 0.53 8.46 -1.82
N PRO A 26 1.02 9.52 -2.50
CA PRO A 26 0.21 10.23 -3.51
C PRO A 26 -0.36 9.31 -4.60
N PHE A 27 0.44 8.41 -5.16
CA PHE A 27 -0.01 7.50 -6.20
C PHE A 27 -1.08 6.54 -5.69
N ARG A 28 -0.89 5.96 -4.50
CA ARG A 28 -1.87 5.05 -3.89
C ARG A 28 -3.20 5.73 -3.62
N ARG A 29 -3.20 6.99 -3.15
CA ARG A 29 -4.44 7.79 -2.97
C ARG A 29 -5.18 8.00 -4.28
N LEU A 30 -4.48 8.27 -5.36
CA LEU A 30 -5.09 8.41 -6.69
C LEU A 30 -5.74 7.09 -7.13
N VAL A 31 -5.00 5.98 -7.02
CA VAL A 31 -5.50 4.65 -7.43
C VAL A 31 -6.66 4.18 -6.55
N LYS A 32 -6.66 4.51 -5.25
CA LYS A 32 -7.79 4.21 -4.34
C LYS A 32 -9.09 4.84 -4.82
N ARG A 33 -9.04 6.09 -5.29
CA ARG A 33 -10.20 6.81 -5.86
C ARG A 33 -10.74 6.18 -7.15
N CYS A 34 -9.95 5.35 -7.83
CA CYS A 34 -10.38 4.60 -9.01
C CYS A 34 -11.15 3.29 -8.68
N GLY A 35 -11.42 3.01 -7.41
CA GLY A 35 -12.22 1.83 -7.01
C GLY A 35 -11.42 0.53 -6.88
N VAL A 36 -10.12 0.62 -6.61
CA VAL A 36 -9.29 -0.56 -6.32
C VAL A 36 -9.67 -1.17 -4.96
N GLY A 37 -9.66 -2.50 -4.87
CA GLY A 37 -10.01 -3.19 -3.62
C GLY A 37 -8.92 -3.09 -2.55
N LEU A 38 -7.65 -2.96 -2.95
CA LEU A 38 -6.51 -2.82 -2.04
C LEU A 38 -5.35 -2.08 -2.73
N VAL A 39 -4.72 -1.17 -1.98
CA VAL A 39 -3.45 -0.53 -2.36
C VAL A 39 -2.32 -1.04 -1.49
N VAL A 40 -1.11 -1.13 -2.07
CA VAL A 40 0.08 -1.63 -1.37
C VAL A 40 1.20 -0.61 -1.50
N SER A 41 1.94 -0.38 -0.41
CA SER A 41 3.09 0.52 -0.41
C SER A 41 4.20 0.06 -1.33
N GLU A 42 5.20 0.91 -1.51
CA GLU A 42 6.49 0.49 -2.07
C GLU A 42 7.11 -0.65 -1.26
N MET A 43 8.09 -1.35 -1.84
CA MET A 43 8.82 -2.41 -1.15
C MET A 43 9.69 -1.82 -0.03
N ILE A 44 9.47 -2.28 1.20
CA ILE A 44 10.19 -1.80 2.40
C ILE A 44 11.18 -2.86 2.87
N ALA A 45 12.46 -2.48 2.96
CA ALA A 45 13.51 -3.34 3.50
C ALA A 45 13.38 -3.48 5.03
N SER A 46 13.19 -4.71 5.50
CA SER A 46 13.01 -5.02 6.94
C SER A 46 14.14 -4.48 7.82
N ARG A 47 15.40 -4.65 7.41
CA ARG A 47 16.56 -4.11 8.16
C ARG A 47 16.46 -2.60 8.35
N ALA A 48 16.10 -1.86 7.30
CA ALA A 48 15.97 -0.41 7.36
C ALA A 48 14.76 0.03 8.21
N MET A 49 13.71 -0.80 8.31
CA MET A 49 12.58 -0.59 9.21
C MET A 49 12.99 -0.74 10.68
N VAL A 50 13.76 -1.78 11.01
CA VAL A 50 14.28 -2.03 12.37
C VAL A 50 15.15 -0.87 12.86
N TYR A 51 15.98 -0.30 11.97
CA TYR A 51 16.79 0.90 12.29
C TYR A 51 16.03 2.23 12.16
N ALA A 52 14.71 2.19 11.94
CA ALA A 52 13.86 3.37 11.75
C ALA A 52 14.45 4.39 10.75
N ALA A 53 15.04 3.90 9.65
CA ALA A 53 15.64 4.76 8.65
C ALA A 53 14.61 5.75 8.11
N LYS A 54 14.95 7.05 8.10
CA LYS A 54 14.01 8.13 7.76
C LYS A 54 13.24 7.89 6.46
N LYS A 55 13.92 7.42 5.41
CA LYS A 55 13.31 7.09 4.12
C LYS A 55 12.28 5.97 4.27
N THR A 56 12.63 4.90 4.98
CA THR A 56 11.74 3.75 5.23
C THR A 56 10.51 4.14 6.02
N MET A 57 10.68 4.95 7.07
CA MET A 57 9.54 5.44 7.86
C MET A 57 8.57 6.28 7.02
N LYS A 58 9.09 7.06 6.07
CA LYS A 58 8.28 7.79 5.09
C LYS A 58 7.55 6.84 4.12
N MET A 59 8.19 5.77 3.66
CA MET A 59 7.55 4.80 2.77
C MET A 59 6.43 4.01 3.48
N ALA A 60 6.60 3.74 4.78
CA ALA A 60 5.65 3.02 5.63
C ALA A 60 4.47 3.87 6.13
N SER A 61 4.46 5.17 5.87
CA SER A 61 3.36 6.04 6.31
C SER A 61 2.08 5.68 5.56
N HIS A 62 0.98 5.57 6.30
CA HIS A 62 -0.37 5.43 5.77
C HIS A 62 -1.17 6.73 5.99
N CYS A 63 -2.21 6.93 5.18
CA CYS A 63 -3.15 8.03 5.30
C CYS A 63 -4.57 7.49 5.52
N ALA A 64 -5.45 8.27 6.15
CA ALA A 64 -6.83 7.84 6.44
C ALA A 64 -7.68 7.57 5.18
N ASP A 65 -7.24 8.08 4.02
CA ASP A 65 -7.85 7.84 2.70
C ASP A 65 -7.49 6.46 2.08
N GLU A 66 -6.64 5.64 2.70
CA GLU A 66 -6.15 4.35 2.16
C GLU A 66 -6.92 3.12 2.67
#